data_AF-A0AA87DX67-F1
#
_entry.id   AF-A0AA87DX67-F1
#
_cell.length_a   1.000
_cell.length_b   1.000
_cell.length_c   1.000
_cell.angle_alpha   90.00
_cell.angle_beta   90.00
_cell.angle_gamma   90.00
#
_symmetry.space_group_name_H-M   'P 1'
#
loop_
_entity.id
_entity.type
_entity.pdbx_description
1 polymer ?
#
loop_
_entity_poly.entity_id
_entity_poly.type
_entity_poly.pdbx_seq_one_letter_code
_entity_poly.pdbx_strand_id
1 'polypeptide(L)'
;MVPTRKHGGVIAGRLIGLILFTALPSSASAFCSSPSGDVTLPDAPGSYHRPSAPFCLSGYKFSRTHTCSDWEISRYQSEIEEYVSKLRTFANEAVEAANEAIRFAEDAKAHAKCEAEDVIGELK
;
A
#
# COMPACT_ATOMS: atom_id res chain seq x y z
N MET A 1 -65.78 37.79 -46.66
CA MET A 1 -66.39 38.75 -45.72
C MET A 1 -65.47 38.91 -44.53
N VAL A 2 -64.90 40.09 -44.33
CA VAL A 2 -64.21 40.50 -43.09
C VAL A 2 -65.31 41.01 -42.15
N PRO A 3 -65.25 40.71 -40.84
CA PRO A 3 -64.76 41.74 -39.94
C PRO A 3 -63.78 41.22 -38.87
N THR A 4 -62.80 42.08 -38.63
CA THR A 4 -61.96 42.19 -37.45
C THR A 4 -62.77 42.43 -36.17
N ARG A 5 -62.31 41.91 -35.02
CA ARG A 5 -62.63 42.51 -33.71
C ARG A 5 -61.36 42.68 -32.88
N LYS A 6 -60.94 43.95 -32.76
CA LYS A 6 -59.97 44.48 -31.80
C LYS A 6 -60.57 44.49 -30.38
N HIS A 7 -59.78 44.05 -29.41
CA HIS A 7 -59.72 44.56 -28.03
C HIS A 7 -58.21 44.61 -27.71
N GLY A 8 -57.54 45.68 -27.27
CA GLY A 8 -57.98 46.95 -26.70
C GLY A 8 -57.68 46.99 -25.19
N GLY A 9 -56.50 47.50 -24.79
CA GLY A 9 -56.10 47.89 -23.42
C GLY A 9 -55.45 46.76 -22.60
N VAL A 10 -54.12 46.73 -22.37
CA VAL A 10 -53.31 47.52 -21.39
C VAL A 10 -53.94 47.53 -20.00
N ILE A 11 -53.28 46.90 -19.01
CA ILE A 11 -53.02 47.40 -17.64
C ILE A 11 -52.13 46.38 -16.88
N ALA A 12 -50.97 46.90 -16.46
CA ALA A 12 -50.26 46.67 -15.19
C ALA A 12 -49.79 45.28 -14.75
N GLY A 13 -48.53 45.26 -14.31
CA GLY A 13 -48.02 44.26 -13.37
C GLY A 13 -46.53 44.01 -13.56
N ARG A 14 -45.67 45.01 -13.27
CA ARG A 14 -44.70 44.94 -12.15
C ARG A 14 -43.74 43.75 -12.26
N LEU A 15 -42.53 44.04 -12.75
CA LEU A 15 -41.33 44.13 -11.89
C LEU A 15 -40.86 42.76 -11.37
N ILE A 16 -39.85 42.24 -12.05
CA ILE A 16 -38.58 41.79 -11.44
C ILE A 16 -38.78 41.11 -10.08
N GLY A 17 -39.24 39.85 -10.12
CA GLY A 17 -39.16 38.93 -8.99
C GLY A 17 -37.88 38.11 -9.12
N LEU A 18 -36.82 38.64 -8.52
CA LEU A 18 -35.49 38.05 -8.34
C LEU A 18 -35.58 36.52 -8.13
N ILE A 19 -35.11 35.72 -9.10
CA ILE A 19 -34.85 34.29 -8.89
C ILE A 19 -33.67 34.23 -7.92
N LEU A 20 -33.99 34.09 -6.63
CA LEU A 20 -33.02 33.84 -5.58
C LEU A 20 -32.59 32.37 -5.70
N PHE A 21 -31.71 32.08 -6.66
CA PHE A 21 -30.85 30.89 -6.60
C PHE A 21 -29.91 31.13 -5.42
N THR A 22 -30.32 30.70 -4.22
CA THR A 22 -29.41 30.59 -3.09
C THR A 22 -28.36 29.56 -3.47
N ALA A 23 -27.21 30.06 -3.94
CA ALA A 23 -25.98 29.33 -3.98
C ALA A 23 -25.65 28.93 -2.53
N LEU A 24 -26.12 27.75 -2.14
CA LEU A 24 -25.59 27.07 -0.97
C LEU A 24 -24.11 26.82 -1.28
N PRO A 25 -23.16 27.34 -0.50
CA PRO A 25 -21.80 26.88 -0.61
C PRO A 25 -21.82 25.39 -0.24
N SER A 26 -21.69 24.52 -1.24
CA SER A 26 -21.28 23.15 -1.00
C SER A 26 -19.86 23.20 -0.48
N SER A 27 -19.69 23.37 0.83
CA SER A 27 -18.45 23.07 1.52
C SER A 27 -18.24 21.57 1.38
N ALA A 28 -17.61 21.16 0.28
CA ALA A 28 -17.13 19.81 0.10
C ALA A 28 -15.95 19.65 1.06
N SER A 29 -16.23 19.23 2.28
CA SER A 29 -15.22 18.77 3.23
C SER A 29 -14.48 17.61 2.58
N ALA A 30 -13.22 17.82 2.23
CA ALA A 30 -12.39 16.76 1.67
C ALA A 30 -12.04 15.79 2.80
N PHE A 31 -12.64 14.60 2.80
CA PHE A 31 -12.30 13.60 3.81
C PHE A 31 -10.95 12.96 3.46
N CYS A 32 -9.93 13.29 4.25
CA CYS A 32 -8.59 12.71 4.10
C CYS A 32 -8.50 11.39 4.87
N SER A 33 -8.45 10.27 4.16
CA SER A 33 -8.28 8.97 4.79
C SER A 33 -6.87 8.85 5.37
N SER A 34 -6.78 8.69 6.69
CA SER A 34 -5.50 8.44 7.35
C SER A 34 -4.92 7.09 6.92
N PRO A 35 -3.57 6.97 6.82
CA PRO A 35 -2.94 5.68 6.57
C PRO A 35 -3.28 4.72 7.71
N SER A 36 -3.54 3.46 7.37
CA SER A 36 -3.81 2.40 8.35
C SER A 36 -3.06 1.13 7.97
N GLY A 37 -2.53 0.44 8.96
CA GLY A 37 -1.66 -0.73 8.78
C GLY A 37 -0.57 -0.77 9.83
N ASP A 38 -0.08 -1.96 10.14
CA ASP A 38 1.07 -2.18 10.99
C ASP A 38 2.09 -3.01 10.21
N VAL A 39 3.33 -2.53 10.15
CA VAL A 39 4.40 -3.23 9.43
C VAL A 39 4.95 -4.30 10.35
N THR A 40 4.57 -5.54 10.10
CA THR A 40 5.11 -6.67 10.87
C THR A 40 6.47 -7.07 10.30
N LEU A 41 7.51 -6.89 11.10
CA LEU A 41 8.85 -7.35 10.73
C LEU A 41 8.96 -8.85 11.02
N PRO A 42 9.49 -9.65 10.08
CA PRO A 42 9.79 -11.05 10.38
C PRO A 42 10.90 -11.12 11.43
N ASP A 43 10.84 -12.13 12.28
CA ASP A 43 11.89 -12.37 13.26
C ASP A 43 13.20 -12.70 12.54
N ALA A 44 14.19 -11.82 12.74
CA ALA A 44 15.53 -12.05 12.23
C ALA A 44 16.02 -13.39 12.76
N PRO A 45 16.58 -14.25 11.91
CA PRO A 45 16.94 -15.59 12.34
C PRO A 45 18.23 -15.58 13.15
N GLY A 46 18.14 -15.16 14.40
CA GLY A 46 19.23 -15.24 15.38
C GLY A 46 19.61 -16.68 15.72
N SER A 47 18.78 -17.66 15.34
CA SER A 47 18.93 -19.09 15.67
C SER A 47 19.21 -19.99 14.48
N TYR A 48 19.29 -19.47 13.24
CA TYR A 48 19.66 -20.30 12.10
C TYR A 48 21.17 -20.52 12.12
N HIS A 49 21.57 -21.58 12.81
CA HIS A 49 22.94 -22.06 12.76
C HIS A 49 23.14 -22.85 11.48
N ARG A 50 24.11 -22.39 10.69
CA ARG A 50 24.59 -23.16 9.55
C ARG A 50 24.99 -24.56 10.02
N PRO A 51 24.48 -25.64 9.40
CA PRO A 51 24.93 -26.99 9.70
C PRO A 51 26.44 -27.11 9.54
N SER A 52 27.09 -27.74 10.51
CA SER A 52 28.53 -27.97 10.46
C SER A 52 28.84 -29.14 9.53
N ALA A 53 29.80 -28.95 8.62
CA ALA A 53 30.22 -30.03 7.74
C ALA A 53 30.76 -31.20 8.56
N PRO A 54 30.38 -32.45 8.23
CA PRO A 54 30.92 -33.62 8.91
C PRO A 54 32.43 -33.75 8.67
N PHE A 55 33.15 -34.30 9.66
CA PHE A 55 34.60 -34.42 9.63
C PHE A 55 35.10 -35.23 8.42
N CYS A 56 34.31 -36.21 7.96
CA CYS A 56 34.61 -37.04 6.81
C CYS A 56 34.70 -36.25 5.48
N LEU A 57 34.21 -35.00 5.42
CA LEU A 57 34.35 -34.07 4.29
C LEU A 57 35.58 -33.14 4.40
N SER A 58 36.34 -33.18 5.49
CA SER A 58 37.45 -32.24 5.75
C SER A 58 38.51 -32.19 4.65
N GLY A 59 38.83 -33.33 4.04
CA GLY A 59 39.80 -33.45 2.94
C GLY A 59 39.21 -33.16 1.56
N TYR A 60 37.88 -33.16 1.41
CA TYR A 60 37.21 -33.18 0.11
C TYR A 60 37.58 -31.98 -0.78
N LYS A 61 37.82 -30.80 -0.18
CA LYS A 61 38.23 -29.60 -0.91
C LYS A 61 39.54 -29.78 -1.69
N PHE A 62 40.45 -30.60 -1.19
CA PHE A 62 41.79 -30.78 -1.75
C PHE A 62 41.94 -32.12 -2.49
N SER A 63 41.35 -33.19 -1.95
CA SER A 63 41.47 -34.53 -2.54
C SER A 63 40.35 -34.89 -3.50
N ARG A 64 39.21 -34.17 -3.46
CA ARG A 64 37.95 -34.52 -4.14
C ARG A 64 37.40 -35.89 -3.72
N THR A 65 37.87 -36.42 -2.59
CA THR A 65 37.44 -37.69 -2.00
C THR A 65 36.98 -37.46 -0.56
N HIS A 66 36.03 -38.28 -0.10
CA HIS A 66 35.54 -38.26 1.29
C HIS A 66 35.46 -39.68 1.83
N THR A 67 35.43 -39.79 3.15
CA THR A 67 35.25 -41.07 3.86
C THR A 67 33.86 -41.22 4.46
N CYS A 68 32.94 -40.32 4.12
CA CYS A 68 31.57 -40.33 4.62
C CYS A 68 30.83 -41.56 4.09
N SER A 69 29.96 -42.12 4.93
CA SER A 69 28.92 -43.03 4.47
C SER A 69 27.85 -42.28 3.68
N ASP A 70 27.07 -43.01 2.88
CA ASP A 70 25.95 -42.43 2.12
C ASP A 70 24.93 -41.75 3.04
N TRP A 71 24.63 -42.36 4.19
CA TRP A 71 23.65 -41.82 5.14
C TRP A 71 24.13 -40.49 5.76
N GLU A 72 25.42 -40.33 6.01
CA GLU A 72 25.99 -39.12 6.63
C GLU A 72 25.98 -37.95 5.63
N ILE A 73 26.24 -38.25 4.35
CA ILE A 73 26.11 -37.27 3.27
C ILE A 73 24.66 -36.85 3.10
N SER A 74 23.74 -37.80 2.99
CA SER A 74 22.31 -37.50 2.81
C SER A 74 21.77 -36.67 3.96
N ARG A 75 22.13 -37.02 5.21
CA ARG A 75 21.74 -36.24 6.39
C ARG A 75 22.25 -34.80 6.32
N TYR A 76 23.53 -34.61 6.06
CA TYR A 76 24.12 -33.27 5.97
C TYR A 76 23.50 -32.45 4.82
N GLN A 77 23.20 -33.08 3.68
CA GLN A 77 22.48 -32.43 2.58
C GLN A 77 21.09 -31.96 3.01
N SER A 78 20.31 -32.82 3.68
CA SER A 78 18.98 -32.45 4.19
C SER A 78 19.04 -31.29 5.20
N GLU A 79 20.02 -31.29 6.11
CA GLU A 79 20.21 -30.19 7.07
C GLU A 79 20.53 -28.86 6.33
N ILE A 80 21.33 -28.91 5.27
CA ILE A 80 21.65 -27.74 4.44
C ILE A 80 20.43 -27.25 3.66
N GLU A 81 19.65 -28.16 3.07
CA GLU A 81 18.42 -27.82 2.35
C GLU A 81 17.41 -27.15 3.27
N GLU A 82 17.22 -27.67 4.48
CA GLU A 82 16.36 -27.06 5.50
C GLU A 82 16.85 -25.66 5.89
N TYR A 83 18.15 -25.50 6.14
CA TYR A 83 18.75 -24.20 6.46
C TYR A 83 18.55 -23.18 5.34
N VAL A 84 18.79 -23.57 4.08
CA VAL A 84 18.59 -22.69 2.91
C VAL A 84 17.12 -22.36 2.73
N SER A 85 16.22 -23.32 2.94
CA SER A 85 14.77 -23.10 2.86
C SER A 85 14.33 -22.03 3.85
N LYS A 86 14.75 -22.15 5.12
CA LYS A 86 14.46 -21.16 6.17
C LYS A 86 14.97 -19.76 5.84
N LEU A 87 16.18 -19.65 5.29
CA LEU A 87 16.72 -18.35 4.84
C LEU A 87 15.90 -17.74 3.70
N ARG A 88 15.44 -18.55 2.74
CA ARG A 88 14.59 -18.07 1.65
C ARG A 88 13.25 -17.56 2.16
N THR A 89 12.62 -18.28 3.08
CA THR A 89 11.38 -17.84 3.72
C THR A 89 11.56 -16.49 4.39
N PHE A 90 12.58 -16.35 5.25
CA PHE A 90 12.87 -15.08 5.91
C PHE A 90 13.12 -13.94 4.92
N ALA A 91 13.88 -14.19 3.85
CA ALA A 91 14.14 -13.19 2.82
C ALA A 91 12.85 -12.72 2.12
N ASN A 92 11.93 -13.64 1.83
CA ASN A 92 10.63 -13.30 1.22
C ASN A 92 9.77 -12.47 2.18
N GLU A 93 9.66 -12.89 3.44
CA GLU A 93 8.90 -12.15 4.46
C GLU A 93 9.47 -10.74 4.68
N ALA A 94 10.80 -10.59 4.64
CA ALA A 94 11.45 -9.29 4.77
C ALA A 94 11.14 -8.36 3.59
N VAL A 95 11.06 -8.91 2.38
CA VAL A 95 10.64 -8.16 1.18
C VAL A 95 9.16 -7.75 1.28
N GLU A 96 8.29 -8.63 1.77
CA GLU A 96 6.87 -8.31 1.99
C GLU A 96 6.70 -7.18 3.01
N ALA A 97 7.39 -7.26 4.15
CA ALA A 97 7.38 -6.20 5.16
C ALA A 97 7.90 -4.86 4.61
N ALA A 98 8.96 -4.88 3.79
CA ALA A 98 9.47 -3.67 3.15
C ALA A 98 8.43 -3.05 2.19
N ASN A 99 7.73 -3.86 1.40
CA ASN A 99 6.68 -3.38 0.51
C ASN A 99 5.47 -2.83 1.27
N GLU A 100 5.13 -3.41 2.42
CA GLU A 100 4.11 -2.86 3.31
C GLU A 100 4.51 -1.48 3.87
N ALA A 101 5.76 -1.35 4.34
CA ALA A 101 6.28 -0.07 4.82
C ALA A 101 6.27 1.02 3.74
N ILE A 102 6.60 0.67 2.49
CA ILE A 102 6.55 1.60 1.35
C ILE A 102 5.13 2.08 1.12
N ARG A 103 4.15 1.16 1.06
CA ARG A 103 2.73 1.52 0.87
C ARG A 103 2.22 2.43 1.99
N PHE A 104 2.54 2.10 3.24
CA PHE A 104 2.17 2.93 4.38
C PHE A 104 2.75 4.35 4.27
N ALA A 105 4.01 4.49 3.84
CA ALA A 105 4.65 5.79 3.65
C ALA A 105 4.01 6.59 2.50
N GLU A 106 3.60 5.92 1.41
CA GLU A 106 2.88 6.56 0.31
C GLU A 106 1.50 7.06 0.73
N ASP A 107 0.76 6.26 1.50
CA ASP A 107 -0.55 6.64 2.05
C ASP A 107 -0.42 7.81 3.02
N ALA A 108 0.58 7.79 3.90
CA ALA A 108 0.86 8.90 4.82
C ALA A 108 1.18 10.20 4.08
N LYS A 109 1.95 10.11 2.98
CA LYS A 109 2.23 11.25 2.11
C LYS A 109 0.97 11.77 1.41
N ALA A 110 0.10 10.88 0.94
CA ALA A 110 -1.15 11.27 0.30
C ALA A 110 -2.11 11.95 1.30
N HIS A 111 -2.22 11.39 2.51
CA HIS A 111 -3.00 11.97 3.59
C HIS A 111 -2.50 13.38 3.95
N ALA A 112 -1.18 13.55 4.15
CA ALA A 112 -0.61 14.87 4.47
C ALA A 112 -0.85 15.93 3.37
N LYS A 113 -0.84 15.53 2.09
CA LYS A 113 -1.18 16.43 0.99
C LYS A 113 -2.65 16.83 1.02
N CYS A 114 -3.55 15.88 1.25
CA CYS A 114 -4.98 16.13 1.36
C CYS A 114 -5.27 17.13 2.49
N GLU A 115 -4.72 16.89 3.68
CA GLU A 115 -4.88 17.77 4.85
C GLU A 115 -4.36 19.20 4.55
N ALA A 116 -3.21 19.30 3.86
CA ALA A 116 -2.67 20.61 3.47
C ALA A 116 -3.58 21.35 2.47
N GLU A 117 -4.19 20.63 1.52
CA GLU A 117 -5.14 21.21 0.57
C GLU A 117 -6.44 21.66 1.24
N ASP A 118 -6.94 20.90 2.21
CA ASP A 118 -8.14 21.23 2.99
C ASP A 118 -7.93 22.54 3.76
N VAL A 119 -6.81 22.66 4.50
CA VAL A 119 -6.44 23.89 5.23
C VAL A 119 -6.28 25.09 4.29
N ILE A 120 -5.66 24.91 3.11
CA ILE A 120 -5.53 25.99 2.12
C ILE A 120 -6.91 26.38 1.57
N GLY A 121 -7.84 25.43 1.44
CA GLY A 121 -9.21 25.67 1.03
C GLY A 121 -9.99 26.53 2.03
N GLU A 122 -9.80 26.29 3.33
CA GLU A 122 -10.44 27.09 4.41
C GLU A 122 -9.96 28.55 4.45
N LEU A 123 -8.76 28.84 3.94
CA LEU A 123 -8.14 30.17 3.95
C LEU A 123 -8.55 31.07 2.75
N LYS A 124 -9.30 30.56 1.78
CA LYS A 124 -9.71 31.29 0.55
C LYS A 124 -11.16 31.75 0.61
#